data_AF-A0A453K1D1-F1
#
_entry.id   AF-A0A453K1D1-F1
#
_cell.length_a   1.000
_cell.length_b   1.000
_cell.length_c   1.000
_cell.angle_alpha   90.00
_cell.angle_beta   90.00
_cell.angle_gamma   90.00
#
_symmetry.space_group_name_H-M   'P 1'
#
loop_
_entity.id
_entity.type
_entity.pdbx_description
1 polymer ?
#
loop_
_entity_poly.entity_id
_entity_poly.type
_entity_poly.pdbx_seq_one_letter_code
_entity_poly.pdbx_strand_id
1 'polypeptide(L)'
;MHQSNYGIGGFSHITVAGALAHGMKEVWNSDEHEDLQVLVIISRPPVKIFLYEDWSMPHTAAKLKFPFVWDEDCLDAPKDEL
;
A
#
# COMPACT_ATOMS: atom_id res chain seq x y z
N MET A 1 19.20 7.63 10.50
CA MET A 1 18.28 6.81 11.31
C MET A 1 17.99 5.55 10.53
N HIS A 2 18.42 4.40 11.04
CA HIS A 2 18.34 3.13 10.33
C HIS A 2 16.99 2.46 10.64
N GLN A 3 16.05 2.54 9.71
CA GLN A 3 14.70 2.01 9.88
C GLN A 3 14.73 0.50 9.60
N SER A 4 14.72 -0.29 10.68
CA SER A 4 14.80 -1.76 10.60
C SER A 4 13.44 -2.35 10.21
N ASN A 5 13.46 -3.31 9.28
CA ASN A 5 12.30 -4.00 8.74
C ASN A 5 11.85 -5.12 9.71
N TYR A 6 10.67 -4.98 10.32
CA TYR A 6 10.10 -5.95 11.27
C TYR A 6 9.07 -6.90 10.62
N GLY A 7 9.37 -7.41 9.41
CA GLY A 7 8.46 -8.29 8.68
C GLY A 7 8.50 -9.75 9.14
N ILE A 8 7.48 -10.21 9.89
CA ILE A 8 7.23 -11.65 10.11
C ILE A 8 6.78 -12.28 8.78
N GLY A 9 7.46 -13.36 8.37
CA GLY A 9 7.21 -14.06 7.12
C GLY A 9 5.88 -14.82 7.14
N GLY A 10 5.02 -14.52 6.16
CA GLY A 10 3.80 -15.28 5.89
C GLY A 10 2.53 -14.54 6.24
N PHE A 11 2.05 -13.64 5.38
CA PHE A 11 0.67 -13.43 4.89
C PHE A 11 0.65 -12.13 4.04
N SER A 12 -0.16 -12.07 2.96
CA SER A 12 -0.10 -11.02 1.90
C SER A 12 -1.14 -9.93 2.02
N HIS A 13 -1.85 -9.90 3.13
CA HIS A 13 -3.14 -9.24 3.23
C HIS A 13 -3.03 -8.00 4.11
N ILE A 14 -3.34 -6.85 3.53
CA ILE A 14 -3.69 -5.65 4.29
C ILE A 14 -5.14 -5.81 4.71
N THR A 15 -5.35 -6.02 6.01
CA THR A 15 -6.68 -5.96 6.63
C THR A 15 -6.90 -4.54 7.09
N VAL A 16 -7.80 -3.80 6.43
CA VAL A 16 -8.35 -2.58 7.05
C VAL A 16 -9.34 -3.08 8.10
N ALA A 17 -9.06 -2.85 9.38
CA ALA A 17 -9.94 -3.28 10.46
C ALA A 17 -11.35 -2.70 10.23
N GLY A 18 -12.33 -3.59 10.01
CA GLY A 18 -13.72 -3.23 9.64
C GLY A 18 -14.15 -3.66 8.22
N ALA A 19 -13.23 -4.05 7.34
CA ALA A 19 -13.56 -4.54 6.00
C ALA A 19 -13.87 -6.06 6.00
N LEU A 20 -15.14 -6.43 5.85
CA LEU A 20 -15.60 -7.82 5.81
C LEU A 20 -15.34 -8.53 4.45
N ALA A 21 -14.87 -7.81 3.43
CA ALA A 21 -14.78 -8.31 2.05
C ALA A 21 -13.35 -8.36 1.49
N HIS A 22 -13.04 -9.46 0.80
CA HIS A 22 -11.94 -9.52 -0.16
C HIS A 22 -12.30 -8.69 -1.39
N GLY A 23 -11.48 -7.71 -1.75
CA GLY A 23 -11.75 -6.80 -2.87
C GLY A 23 -10.89 -5.55 -2.84
N MET A 24 -11.18 -4.61 -3.75
CA MET A 24 -10.67 -3.24 -3.69
C MET A 24 -11.20 -2.54 -2.44
N LYS A 25 -10.37 -1.70 -1.82
CA LYS A 25 -10.77 -0.86 -0.70
C LYS A 25 -10.32 0.57 -0.96
N GLU A 26 -11.13 1.52 -0.51
CA GLU A 26 -10.81 2.94 -0.48
C GLU A 26 -10.93 3.43 0.96
N VAL A 27 -10.00 4.30 1.37
CA VAL A 27 -10.09 5.02 2.64
C VAL A 27 -10.40 6.47 2.28
N TRP A 28 -11.56 6.93 2.69
CA TRP A 28 -12.06 8.27 2.42
C TRP A 28 -12.28 9.00 3.74
N ASN A 29 -11.69 10.18 3.92
CA ASN A 29 -12.07 11.06 5.03
C ASN A 29 -13.36 11.79 4.65
N SER A 30 -14.48 11.40 5.25
CA SER A 30 -15.79 12.03 5.01
C SER A 30 -16.04 13.26 5.88
N ASP A 31 -15.16 13.56 6.83
CA ASP A 31 -15.27 14.74 7.66
C ASP A 31 -14.73 15.97 6.92
N GLU A 32 -15.48 17.07 6.94
CA GLU A 32 -15.11 18.32 6.24
C GLU A 32 -14.37 19.31 7.15
N HIS A 33 -14.24 19.00 8.44
CA HIS A 33 -13.78 19.91 9.47
C HIS A 33 -12.49 19.45 10.15
N GLU A 34 -12.20 18.15 10.16
CA GLU A 34 -11.06 17.56 10.84
C GLU A 34 -10.21 16.65 9.95
N ASP A 35 -8.90 16.67 10.19
CA ASP A 35 -7.94 15.82 9.51
C ASP A 35 -8.00 14.38 10.05
N LEU A 36 -7.94 13.40 9.15
CA LEU A 36 -7.79 11.99 9.51
C LEU A 36 -6.30 11.62 9.60
N GLN A 37 -5.82 11.39 10.82
CA GLN A 37 -4.48 10.85 11.05
C GLN A 37 -4.53 9.34 11.33
N VAL A 38 -3.76 8.55 10.57
CA VAL A 38 -3.70 7.09 10.71
C VAL A 38 -2.27 6.57 10.70
N LEU A 39 -2.03 5.49 11.46
CA LEU A 39 -0.82 4.68 11.37
C LEU A 39 -1.12 3.43 10.56
N VAL A 40 -0.42 3.24 9.44
CA VAL A 40 -0.61 2.08 8.55
C VAL A 40 0.55 1.11 8.70
N ILE A 41 0.24 -0.14 8.99
CA ILE A 41 1.21 -1.24 9.08
C ILE A 41 0.89 -2.26 7.99
N ILE A 42 1.87 -2.57 7.16
CA ILE A 42 1.75 -3.54 6.07
C ILE A 42 2.71 -4.70 6.26
N SER A 43 2.31 -5.88 5.80
CA SER A 43 3.18 -7.05 5.74
C SER A 43 3.91 -7.11 4.39
N ARG A 44 5.14 -7.64 4.39
CA ARG A 44 6.01 -7.83 3.21
C ARG A 44 6.27 -6.54 2.39
N PRO A 45 6.90 -5.51 2.98
CA PRO A 45 7.34 -4.33 2.22
C PRO A 45 8.46 -4.69 1.21
N PRO A 46 8.66 -3.90 0.13
CA PRO A 46 7.88 -2.71 -0.26
C PRO A 46 6.51 -3.08 -0.84
N VAL A 47 5.54 -2.17 -0.71
CA VAL A 47 4.15 -2.42 -1.08
C VAL A 47 3.99 -2.56 -2.60
N LYS A 48 3.10 -3.46 -3.03
CA LYS A 48 2.68 -3.58 -4.43
C LYS A 48 1.21 -3.20 -4.53
N ILE A 49 0.92 -2.03 -5.08
CA ILE A 49 -0.45 -1.48 -5.13
C ILE A 49 -1.03 -1.70 -6.52
N PHE A 50 -2.20 -2.33 -6.59
CA PHE A 50 -3.02 -2.42 -7.80
C PHE A 50 -4.08 -1.32 -7.75
N LEU A 51 -4.00 -0.38 -8.69
CA LEU A 51 -4.92 0.74 -8.83
C LEU A 51 -6.05 0.38 -9.79
N TYR A 52 -7.24 0.85 -9.46
CA TYR A 52 -8.45 0.70 -10.24
C TYR A 52 -8.96 2.10 -10.60
N GLU A 53 -9.53 2.24 -11.79
CA GLU A 53 -10.13 3.52 -12.21
C GLU A 53 -11.53 3.71 -11.62
N ASP A 54 -12.26 2.61 -11.40
CA ASP A 54 -13.60 2.61 -10.80
C ASP A 54 -13.91 1.25 -10.11
N TRP A 55 -15.03 1.18 -9.39
CA TRP A 55 -15.47 0.00 -8.63
C TRP A 55 -15.89 -1.20 -9.48
N SER A 56 -16.21 -0.97 -10.77
CA SER A 56 -16.63 -2.00 -11.71
C SER A 56 -15.47 -2.59 -12.51
N MET A 57 -14.29 -1.96 -12.47
CA MET A 57 -13.10 -2.43 -13.17
C MET A 57 -12.72 -3.85 -12.71
N PRO A 58 -12.59 -4.82 -13.64
CA PRO A 58 -12.26 -6.19 -13.28
C PRO A 58 -10.84 -6.28 -12.70
N HIS A 59 -10.64 -7.16 -11.72
CA HIS A 59 -9.35 -7.36 -11.04
C HIS A 59 -8.17 -7.62 -12.00
N THR A 60 -8.42 -8.28 -13.12
CA THR A 60 -7.40 -8.56 -14.13
C THR A 60 -6.95 -7.34 -14.93
N ALA A 61 -7.74 -6.27 -14.95
CA ALA A 61 -7.41 -5.02 -15.63
C ALA A 61 -6.75 -3.99 -14.71
N ALA A 62 -6.73 -4.24 -13.39
CA ALA A 62 -6.12 -3.34 -12.42
C ALA A 62 -4.63 -3.10 -12.73
N LYS A 63 -4.21 -1.85 -12.60
CA LYS A 63 -2.86 -1.41 -12.97
C LYS A 63 -1.94 -1.51 -11.77
N LEU A 64 -0.88 -2.33 -11.87
CA LEU A 64 0.16 -2.37 -10.84
C LEU A 64 0.99 -1.08 -10.88
N LYS A 65 1.05 -0.37 -9.75
CA LYS A 65 1.99 0.74 -9.51
C LYS A 65 3.06 0.27 -8.53
N PHE A 66 4.25 0.03 -9.05
CA PHE A 66 5.45 -0.34 -8.31
C PHE A 66 6.71 0.23 -9.01
N PRO A 67 7.59 0.98 -8.32
CA PRO A 67 7.47 1.45 -6.94
C PRO A 67 6.20 2.29 -6.74
N PHE A 68 5.70 2.33 -5.51
CA PHE A 68 4.72 3.35 -5.16
C PHE A 68 5.44 4.66 -4.88
N VAL A 69 4.75 5.79 -4.96
CA VAL A 69 5.37 7.14 -5.03
C VAL A 69 6.41 7.42 -3.93
N TRP A 70 6.22 6.89 -2.72
CA TRP A 70 7.17 7.08 -1.61
C TRP A 70 8.40 6.16 -1.65
N ASP A 71 8.39 5.12 -2.48
CA ASP A 71 9.49 4.17 -2.67
C ASP A 71 10.30 4.46 -3.95
N GLU A 72 9.84 5.36 -4.83
CA GLU A 72 10.48 5.65 -6.15
C GLU A 72 11.93 6.10 -5.98
N ASP A 73 12.18 7.19 -5.24
CA ASP A 73 13.54 7.73 -5.04
C ASP A 73 14.49 6.74 -4.34
N CYS A 74 13.96 5.87 -3.48
CA CYS A 74 14.77 4.91 -2.73
C CYS A 74 15.15 3.68 -3.56
N LEU A 75 14.24 3.22 -4.42
CA LEU A 75 14.45 2.03 -5.25
C LEU A 75 15.14 2.32 -6.58
N ASP A 76 15.02 3.55 -7.10
CA ASP A 76 15.71 4.02 -8.30
C ASP A 76 17.16 4.47 -8.02
N ALA A 77 17.54 4.61 -6.75
CA ALA A 77 18.92 4.87 -6.37
C ALA A 77 19.85 3.76 -6.90
N PRO A 78 21.02 4.11 -7.46
CA PRO A 78 21.98 3.10 -7.90
C PRO A 78 22.28 2.19 -6.72
N LYS A 79 22.02 0.89 -6.90
CA LYS A 79 22.36 -0.11 -5.90
C LYS A 79 23.87 -0.04 -5.75
N ASP A 80 24.33 0.33 -4.56
CA ASP A 80 25.74 0.34 -4.21
C ASP A 80 26.25 -1.10 -4.38
N GLU A 81 26.92 -1.37 -5.50
CA GLU A 81 27.56 -2.65 -5.77
C GLU A 81 28.82 -2.72 -4.92
N LEU A 82 28.69 -3.29 -3.72
CA LEU A 82 29.81 -3.60 -2.83
C LEU A 82 30.47 -4.94 -3.20
#